data_AF-A0A7X5IX41-F1
#
_entry.id   AF-A0A7X5IX41-F1
#
_cell.length_a   1.000
_cell.length_b   1.000
_cell.length_c   1.000
_cell.angle_alpha   90.00
_cell.angle_beta   90.00
_cell.angle_gamma   90.00
#
_symmetry.space_group_name_H-M   'P 1'
#
loop_
_entity.id
_entity.type
_entity.pdbx_description
1 polymer ?
#
loop_
_entity_poly.entity_id
_entity_poly.type
_entity_poly.pdbx_seq_one_letter_code
_entity_poly.pdbx_strand_id
1 'polypeptide(L)'
;TTGTGNAIKASGNSAIVGVGFDKSDAIQNLIQDGHLLCTMAQNPDVMGYEGVKAAVAAIGGESLGGAVTDTGVSVINAAALGGAAASAAGSGVTASKAWKIALITMDSIDQHWVTLNEGAQEKAKELGVEVTFMSPNTKDDAQQIECVNNAVAGKYD
;
A
#
# COMPACT_ATOMS: atom_id res chain seq x y z
N THR A 1 -15.68 8.42 -6.59
CA THR A 1 -16.50 7.19 -6.45
C THR A 1 -17.72 7.36 -5.57
N THR A 2 -17.58 7.76 -4.31
CA THR A 2 -18.71 7.88 -3.35
C THR A 2 -19.88 8.72 -3.87
N GLY A 3 -19.59 9.89 -4.47
CA GLY A 3 -20.64 10.74 -5.05
C GLY A 3 -21.45 10.04 -6.15
N THR A 4 -20.77 9.30 -7.03
CA THR A 4 -21.42 8.51 -8.09
C THR A 4 -22.33 7.43 -7.49
N GLY A 5 -21.83 6.64 -6.53
CA GLY A 5 -22.64 5.59 -5.89
C GLY A 5 -23.85 6.15 -5.14
N ASN A 6 -23.68 7.29 -4.44
CA ASN A 6 -24.81 7.97 -3.78
C ASN A 6 -25.86 8.48 -4.79
N ALA A 7 -25.43 8.99 -5.95
CA ALA A 7 -26.36 9.41 -7.00
C ALA A 7 -27.14 8.23 -7.58
N ILE A 8 -26.47 7.09 -7.81
CA ILE A 8 -27.13 5.85 -8.26
C ILE A 8 -28.15 5.39 -7.23
N LYS A 9 -27.76 5.32 -5.94
CA LYS A 9 -28.66 4.99 -4.82
C LYS A 9 -29.89 5.90 -4.79
N ALA A 10 -29.69 7.22 -4.87
CA ALA A 10 -30.77 8.19 -4.83
C ALA A 10 -31.71 8.12 -6.04
N SER A 11 -31.20 7.70 -7.21
CA SER A 11 -32.02 7.58 -8.43
C SER A 11 -33.06 6.46 -8.36
N GLY A 12 -32.85 5.44 -7.52
CA GLY A 12 -33.68 4.23 -7.47
C GLY A 12 -33.63 3.38 -8.75
N ASN A 13 -32.77 3.72 -9.72
CA ASN A 13 -32.71 3.05 -11.01
C ASN A 13 -31.67 1.92 -10.99
N SER A 14 -32.13 0.68 -10.83
CA SER A 14 -31.30 -0.52 -10.80
C SER A 14 -30.64 -0.88 -12.14
N ALA A 15 -31.00 -0.21 -13.24
CA ALA A 15 -30.34 -0.42 -14.53
C ALA A 15 -28.98 0.30 -14.64
N ILE A 16 -28.67 1.22 -13.71
CA ILE A 16 -27.40 1.96 -13.73
C ILE A 16 -26.32 1.14 -13.02
N VAL A 17 -25.27 0.79 -13.76
CA VAL A 17 -24.10 0.08 -13.22
C VAL A 17 -23.00 1.09 -12.88
N GLY A 18 -22.61 1.16 -11.61
CA GLY A 18 -21.52 2.00 -11.14
C GLY A 18 -20.22 1.21 -10.93
N VAL A 19 -19.09 1.76 -11.42
CA VAL A 19 -17.74 1.25 -11.15
C VAL A 19 -16.89 2.39 -10.58
N GLY A 20 -16.05 2.07 -9.59
CA GLY A 20 -15.28 3.04 -8.83
C GLY A 20 -13.76 2.87 -8.92
N PHE A 21 -13.06 3.84 -8.34
CA PHE A 21 -11.68 3.74 -7.87
C PHE A 21 -11.60 4.04 -6.36
N ASP A 22 -10.54 3.55 -5.73
CA ASP A 22 -10.24 3.58 -4.28
C ASP A 22 -11.07 2.62 -3.42
N LYS A 23 -10.67 2.44 -2.15
CA LYS A 23 -11.23 1.45 -1.23
C LYS A 23 -11.73 1.99 0.12
N SER A 24 -12.23 3.22 0.17
CA SER A 24 -12.77 3.75 1.44
C SER A 24 -14.01 2.97 1.92
N ASP A 25 -14.27 2.97 3.23
CA ASP A 25 -15.42 2.27 3.82
C ASP A 25 -16.74 2.68 3.17
N ALA A 26 -16.89 3.96 2.82
CA ALA A 26 -18.06 4.45 2.11
C ALA A 26 -18.24 3.77 0.73
N ILE A 27 -17.15 3.54 0.00
CA ILE A 27 -17.19 2.83 -1.29
C ILE A 27 -17.51 1.35 -1.09
N GLN A 28 -16.89 0.72 -0.10
CA GLN A 28 -17.12 -0.70 0.21
C GLN A 28 -18.58 -0.95 0.62
N ASN A 29 -19.15 -0.08 1.47
CA ASN A 29 -20.57 -0.15 1.85
C ASN A 29 -21.49 0.04 0.64
N LEU A 30 -21.18 0.97 -0.28
CA LEU A 30 -21.95 1.14 -1.52
C LEU A 30 -21.89 -0.08 -2.44
N ILE A 31 -20.79 -0.84 -2.42
CA ILE A 31 -20.67 -2.13 -3.13
C ILE A 31 -21.52 -3.21 -2.45
N GLN A 32 -21.45 -3.31 -1.12
CA GLN A 32 -22.25 -4.26 -0.34
C GLN A 32 -23.75 -4.01 -0.48
N ASP A 33 -24.15 -2.74 -0.48
CA ASP A 33 -25.54 -2.31 -0.71
C ASP A 33 -26.00 -2.53 -2.17
N GLY A 34 -25.10 -2.93 -3.09
CA GLY A 34 -25.41 -3.18 -4.50
C GLY A 34 -25.55 -1.92 -5.36
N HIS A 35 -25.11 -0.77 -4.88
CA HIS A 35 -25.16 0.51 -5.61
C HIS A 35 -23.90 0.78 -6.44
N LEU A 36 -22.82 0.05 -6.18
CA LEU A 36 -21.65 -0.06 -7.02
C LEU A 36 -21.38 -1.54 -7.30
N LEU A 37 -21.02 -1.87 -8.55
CA LEU A 37 -20.65 -3.22 -8.92
C LEU A 37 -19.29 -3.61 -8.32
N CYS A 38 -18.32 -2.71 -8.47
CA CYS A 38 -16.97 -2.90 -7.97
C CYS A 38 -16.20 -1.57 -7.91
N THR A 39 -15.02 -1.62 -7.31
CA THR A 39 -14.02 -0.55 -7.33
C THR A 39 -12.64 -1.12 -7.62
N MET A 40 -11.80 -0.34 -8.29
CA MET A 40 -10.39 -0.65 -8.49
C MET A 40 -9.57 -0.02 -7.37
N ALA A 41 -8.75 -0.82 -6.68
CA ALA A 41 -7.92 -0.38 -5.57
C ALA A 41 -6.44 -0.71 -5.81
N GLN A 42 -5.57 0.18 -5.33
CA GLN A 42 -4.12 -0.06 -5.29
C GLN A 42 -3.80 -1.15 -4.25
N ASN A 43 -2.63 -1.78 -4.40
CA ASN A 43 -2.11 -2.84 -3.53
C ASN A 43 -0.95 -2.32 -2.65
N PRO A 44 -1.22 -1.49 -1.62
CA PRO A 44 -0.17 -0.87 -0.80
C PRO A 44 0.73 -1.90 -0.10
N ASP A 45 0.18 -3.03 0.33
CA ASP A 45 0.92 -4.18 0.86
C ASP A 45 1.99 -4.67 -0.12
N VAL A 46 1.61 -4.89 -1.39
CA VAL A 46 2.56 -5.30 -2.44
C VAL A 46 3.59 -4.19 -2.71
N MET A 47 3.18 -2.92 -2.66
CA MET A 47 4.11 -1.79 -2.77
C MET A 47 5.17 -1.79 -1.67
N GLY A 48 4.78 -2.00 -0.42
CA GLY A 48 5.70 -2.09 0.70
C GLY A 48 6.63 -3.30 0.60
N TYR A 49 6.06 -4.45 0.23
CA TYR A 49 6.80 -5.71 0.06
C TYR A 49 7.89 -5.59 -1.01
N GLU A 50 7.52 -5.20 -2.23
CA GLU A 50 8.48 -5.05 -3.33
C GLU A 50 9.43 -3.87 -3.10
N GLY A 51 8.98 -2.82 -2.39
CA GLY A 51 9.83 -1.70 -1.97
C GLY A 51 10.99 -2.12 -1.09
N VAL A 52 10.73 -2.92 -0.04
CA VAL A 52 11.80 -3.44 0.84
C VAL A 52 12.72 -4.39 0.09
N LYS A 53 12.17 -5.26 -0.76
CA LYS A 53 12.98 -6.16 -1.59
C LYS A 53 13.92 -5.38 -2.52
N ALA A 54 13.43 -4.33 -3.16
CA ALA A 54 14.23 -3.47 -4.02
C ALA A 54 15.29 -2.70 -3.23
N ALA A 55 14.96 -2.17 -2.05
CA ALA A 55 15.91 -1.50 -1.18
C ALA A 55 17.06 -2.42 -0.76
N VAL A 56 16.74 -3.64 -0.31
CA VAL A 56 17.73 -4.67 0.05
C VAL A 56 18.64 -5.01 -1.13
N ALA A 57 18.10 -5.21 -2.33
CA ALA A 57 18.90 -5.46 -3.53
C ALA A 57 19.85 -4.28 -3.84
N ALA A 58 19.34 -3.05 -3.79
CA ALA A 58 20.13 -1.84 -4.06
C ALA A 58 21.25 -1.63 -3.03
N ILE A 59 20.96 -1.78 -1.73
CA ILE A 59 21.96 -1.69 -0.65
C ILE A 59 23.01 -2.80 -0.79
N GLY A 60 22.59 -3.98 -1.29
CA GLY A 60 23.47 -5.10 -1.64
C GLY A 60 24.39 -4.84 -2.85
N GLY A 61 24.22 -3.71 -3.55
CA GLY A 61 25.00 -3.34 -4.73
C GLY A 61 24.43 -3.84 -6.06
N GLU A 62 23.23 -4.44 -6.05
CA GLU A 62 22.55 -4.83 -7.28
C GLU A 62 21.99 -3.58 -8.00
N SER A 63 22.18 -3.51 -9.31
CA SER A 63 21.56 -2.47 -10.11
C SER A 63 20.10 -2.84 -10.40
N LEU A 64 19.17 -1.97 -10.03
CA LEU A 64 17.74 -2.14 -10.35
C LEU A 64 17.41 -1.83 -11.82
N GLY A 65 18.37 -1.35 -12.61
CA GLY A 65 18.23 -1.15 -14.05
C GLY A 65 17.15 -0.14 -14.49
N GLY A 66 16.63 0.67 -13.56
CA GLY A 66 15.49 1.55 -13.82
C GLY A 66 14.16 0.80 -14.04
N ALA A 67 14.08 -0.45 -13.61
CA ALA A 67 12.88 -1.26 -13.73
C ALA A 67 11.71 -0.63 -12.96
N VAL A 68 10.53 -0.65 -13.58
CA VAL A 68 9.26 -0.29 -12.95
C VAL A 68 8.57 -1.59 -12.55
N THR A 69 8.39 -1.80 -11.25
CA THR A 69 7.60 -2.92 -10.74
C THR A 69 6.13 -2.51 -10.68
N ASP A 70 5.30 -3.13 -11.52
CA ASP A 70 3.86 -2.98 -11.45
C ASP A 70 3.32 -3.80 -10.26
N THR A 71 2.75 -3.12 -9.28
CA THR A 71 2.17 -3.74 -8.07
C THR A 71 0.73 -4.21 -8.31
N GLY A 72 0.20 -3.95 -9.49
CA GLY A 72 -1.13 -4.33 -9.93
C GLY A 72 -2.23 -3.48 -9.29
N VAL A 73 -3.46 -3.84 -9.67
CA VAL A 73 -4.69 -3.25 -9.16
C VAL A 73 -5.64 -4.40 -8.82
N SER A 74 -6.28 -4.30 -7.66
CA SER A 74 -7.30 -5.25 -7.23
C SER A 74 -8.69 -4.74 -7.59
N VAL A 75 -9.50 -5.60 -8.21
CA VAL A 75 -10.94 -5.35 -8.39
C VAL A 75 -11.67 -5.84 -7.15
N ILE A 76 -12.20 -4.90 -6.37
CA ILE A 76 -12.97 -5.18 -5.16
C ILE A 76 -14.46 -5.14 -5.53
N ASN A 77 -15.12 -6.29 -5.46
CA ASN A 77 -16.56 -6.44 -5.59
C ASN A 77 -17.15 -7.04 -4.30
N ALA A 78 -18.47 -7.22 -4.24
CA ALA A 78 -19.13 -7.75 -3.04
C ALA A 78 -18.59 -9.13 -2.60
N ALA A 79 -18.18 -9.99 -3.53
CA ALA A 79 -17.58 -11.29 -3.22
C ALA A 79 -16.17 -11.15 -2.62
N ALA A 80 -15.34 -10.26 -3.17
CA ALA A 80 -13.99 -9.98 -2.68
C ALA A 80 -13.99 -9.34 -1.28
N LEU A 81 -15.01 -8.55 -0.93
CA LEU A 81 -15.17 -8.01 0.43
C LEU A 81 -15.45 -9.11 1.48
N GLY A 82 -15.81 -10.32 1.05
CA GLY A 82 -16.01 -11.50 1.90
C GLY A 82 -14.89 -12.54 1.86
N GLY A 83 -13.79 -12.31 1.13
CA GLY A 83 -12.72 -13.29 0.93
C GLY A 83 -11.32 -12.68 0.85
N ALA A 84 -10.35 -13.30 1.54
CA ALA A 84 -8.97 -12.83 1.63
C ALA A 84 -8.25 -12.76 0.28
N ALA A 85 -7.43 -11.73 0.08
CA ALA A 85 -6.62 -11.50 -1.11
C ALA A 85 -5.49 -12.54 -1.26
N ALA A 86 -5.17 -12.89 -2.51
CA ALA A 86 -4.11 -13.83 -2.85
C ALA A 86 -2.75 -13.12 -3.03
N SER A 87 -1.72 -13.67 -2.39
CA SER A 87 -0.32 -13.22 -2.49
C SER A 87 0.30 -13.58 -3.85
N ALA A 88 1.06 -12.63 -4.43
CA ALA A 88 1.87 -12.85 -5.63
C ALA A 88 3.29 -13.25 -5.24
N ALA A 89 3.77 -14.39 -5.75
CA ALA A 89 5.10 -14.92 -5.46
C ALA A 89 6.18 -14.23 -6.32
N GLY A 90 7.17 -13.62 -5.66
CA GLY A 90 8.35 -13.02 -6.30
C GLY A 90 9.65 -13.71 -5.88
N SER A 91 10.56 -13.92 -6.84
CA SER A 91 11.85 -14.59 -6.69
C SER A 91 12.69 -14.08 -5.52
N GLY A 92 13.35 -15.04 -4.84
CA GLY A 92 14.04 -14.85 -3.56
C GLY A 92 15.34 -14.06 -3.67
N VAL A 93 15.36 -12.90 -3.04
CA VAL A 93 16.57 -12.22 -2.55
C VAL A 93 16.69 -12.57 -1.07
N THR A 94 17.89 -12.70 -0.52
CA THR A 94 18.13 -12.85 0.94
C THR A 94 19.22 -11.86 1.35
N ALA A 95 19.03 -11.15 2.47
CA ALA A 95 20.03 -10.18 2.92
C ALA A 95 21.32 -10.89 3.36
N SER A 96 22.46 -10.29 3.03
CA SER A 96 23.79 -10.79 3.44
C SER A 96 24.28 -10.19 4.76
N LYS A 97 23.58 -9.16 5.27
CA LYS A 97 23.88 -8.41 6.50
C LYS A 97 22.58 -7.91 7.15
N ALA A 98 22.64 -7.58 8.45
CA ALA A 98 21.54 -6.92 9.15
C ALA A 98 21.51 -5.43 8.79
N TRP A 99 20.63 -5.06 7.85
CA TRP A 99 20.41 -3.68 7.41
C TRP A 99 19.27 -3.01 8.18
N LYS A 100 19.36 -1.68 8.35
CA LYS A 100 18.34 -0.82 8.96
C LYS A 100 17.76 0.10 7.89
N ILE A 101 16.53 -0.16 7.49
CA ILE A 101 15.82 0.57 6.43
C ILE A 101 14.76 1.48 7.06
N ALA A 102 14.75 2.76 6.69
CA ALA A 102 13.70 3.69 7.09
C ALA A 102 12.59 3.71 6.04
N LEU A 103 11.37 3.34 6.44
CA LEU A 103 10.18 3.51 5.61
C LEU A 103 9.48 4.81 6.02
N ILE A 104 9.62 5.85 5.19
CA ILE A 104 9.05 7.18 5.45
C ILE A 104 7.81 7.41 4.57
N THR A 105 6.64 7.65 5.17
CA THR A 105 5.38 7.92 4.44
C THR A 105 4.80 9.30 4.75
N MET A 106 3.68 9.64 4.10
CA MET A 106 3.04 10.96 4.24
C MET A 106 2.38 11.18 5.60
N ASP A 107 1.76 10.14 6.16
CA ASP A 107 1.17 10.18 7.49
C ASP A 107 1.05 8.75 8.06
N SER A 108 0.75 8.66 9.35
CA SER A 108 0.60 7.41 10.09
C SER A 108 -0.86 6.96 10.27
N ILE A 109 -1.83 7.70 9.71
CA ILE A 109 -3.27 7.53 10.02
C ILE A 109 -4.00 6.87 8.86
N ASP A 110 -3.68 7.26 7.63
CA ASP A 110 -4.28 6.72 6.42
C ASP A 110 -3.96 5.22 6.31
N GLN A 111 -5.01 4.42 6.17
CA GLN A 111 -4.90 2.97 6.04
C GLN A 111 -4.05 2.54 4.85
N HIS A 112 -3.93 3.36 3.82
CA HIS A 112 -3.02 3.10 2.70
C HIS A 112 -1.57 2.94 3.18
N TRP A 113 -1.06 3.85 4.02
CA TRP A 113 0.32 3.79 4.51
C TRP A 113 0.51 2.71 5.57
N VAL A 114 -0.52 2.44 6.37
CA VAL A 114 -0.51 1.34 7.35
C VAL A 114 -0.38 -0.01 6.64
N THR A 115 -1.22 -0.28 5.64
CA THR A 115 -1.13 -1.51 4.85
C THR A 115 0.17 -1.61 4.06
N LEU A 116 0.72 -0.48 3.59
CA LEU A 116 2.04 -0.45 2.95
C LEU A 116 3.13 -0.89 3.93
N ASN A 117 3.12 -0.36 5.15
CA ASN A 117 4.05 -0.79 6.18
C ASN A 117 3.87 -2.27 6.52
N GLU A 118 2.65 -2.82 6.57
CA GLU A 118 2.43 -4.26 6.82
C GLU A 118 3.18 -5.14 5.82
N GLY A 119 3.05 -4.87 4.52
CA GLY A 119 3.78 -5.60 3.48
C GLY A 119 5.29 -5.39 3.53
N ALA A 120 5.74 -4.18 3.88
CA ALA A 120 7.15 -3.89 4.11
C ALA A 120 7.72 -4.71 5.29
N GLN A 121 6.99 -4.78 6.41
CA GLN A 121 7.37 -5.55 7.59
C GLN A 121 7.36 -7.06 7.32
N GLU A 122 6.41 -7.55 6.52
CA GLU A 122 6.40 -8.94 6.06
C GLU A 122 7.69 -9.27 5.31
N LYS A 123 8.04 -8.46 4.30
CA LYS A 123 9.28 -8.69 3.54
C LYS A 123 10.53 -8.52 4.38
N ALA A 124 10.55 -7.56 5.30
CA ALA A 124 11.67 -7.34 6.21
C ALA A 124 11.97 -8.59 7.04
N LYS A 125 10.93 -9.25 7.57
CA LYS A 125 11.05 -10.51 8.32
C LYS A 125 11.60 -11.65 7.46
N GLU A 126 11.14 -11.79 6.23
CA GLU A 126 11.66 -12.82 5.31
C GLU A 126 13.14 -12.61 5.00
N LEU A 127 13.57 -11.35 4.84
CA LEU A 127 14.92 -10.99 4.47
C LEU A 127 15.87 -10.89 5.67
N GLY A 128 15.36 -10.85 6.90
CA GLY A 128 16.16 -10.68 8.12
C GLY A 128 16.72 -9.26 8.28
N VAL A 129 16.01 -8.24 7.79
CA VAL A 129 16.38 -6.81 7.93
C VAL A 129 15.43 -6.09 8.89
N GLU A 130 15.89 -4.97 9.45
CA GLU A 130 15.06 -4.09 10.29
C GLU A 130 14.44 -3.00 9.42
N VAL A 131 13.12 -2.86 9.43
CA VAL A 131 12.42 -1.74 8.81
C VAL A 131 11.76 -0.91 9.90
N THR A 132 12.10 0.37 9.98
CA THR A 132 11.45 1.32 10.90
C THR A 132 10.46 2.18 10.14
N PHE A 133 9.19 2.13 10.55
CA PHE A 133 8.17 3.02 10.03
C PHE A 133 8.28 4.40 10.69
N MET A 134 8.49 5.44 9.88
CA MET A 134 8.56 6.83 10.32
C MET A 134 7.54 7.65 9.52
N SER A 135 6.66 8.34 10.19
CA SER A 135 5.70 9.20 9.51
C SER A 135 5.19 10.31 10.41
N PRO A 136 4.82 11.45 9.83
CA PRO A 136 4.03 12.47 10.51
C PRO A 136 2.68 11.92 11.00
N ASN A 137 2.07 12.59 11.99
CA ASN A 137 0.70 12.27 12.40
C ASN A 137 -0.37 12.87 11.46
N THR A 138 0.03 13.75 10.54
CA THR A 138 -0.81 14.38 9.53
C THR A 138 0.06 14.72 8.33
N LYS A 139 -0.54 14.97 7.17
CA LYS A 139 0.20 15.38 5.96
C LYS A 139 0.88 16.72 6.19
N ASP A 140 2.16 16.67 6.56
CA ASP A 140 2.97 17.80 6.96
C ASP A 140 4.41 17.59 6.50
N ASP A 141 4.85 18.45 5.58
CA ASP A 141 6.17 18.35 4.96
C ASP A 141 7.30 18.58 5.99
N ALA A 142 7.10 19.44 6.98
CA ALA A 142 8.14 19.75 7.97
C ALA A 142 8.41 18.55 8.90
N GLN A 143 7.34 17.89 9.36
CA GLN A 143 7.46 16.65 10.13
C GLN A 143 8.03 15.50 9.28
N GLN A 144 7.71 15.45 7.98
CA GLN A 144 8.29 14.44 7.10
C GLN A 144 9.80 14.69 6.89
N ILE A 145 10.22 15.95 6.74
CA ILE A 145 11.64 16.33 6.73
C ILE A 145 12.33 15.91 8.03
N GLU A 146 11.66 16.06 9.18
CA GLU A 146 12.20 15.60 10.46
C GLU A 146 12.38 14.07 10.50
N CYS A 147 11.44 13.31 9.94
CA CYS A 147 11.59 11.85 9.79
C CYS A 147 12.85 11.49 8.99
N VAL A 148 13.12 12.21 7.89
CA VAL A 148 14.34 12.04 7.10
C VAL A 148 15.59 12.38 7.92
N ASN A 149 15.59 13.50 8.64
CA ASN A 149 16.71 13.89 9.50
C ASN A 149 16.99 12.85 10.58
N ASN A 150 15.95 12.26 11.16
CA ASN A 150 16.06 11.20 12.16
C ASN A 150 16.64 9.91 11.55
N ALA A 151 16.27 9.56 10.32
CA ALA A 151 16.87 8.44 9.60
C ALA A 151 18.37 8.68 9.31
N VAL A 152 18.74 9.90 8.88
CA VAL A 152 20.14 10.27 8.66
C VAL A 152 20.94 10.22 9.97
N ALA A 153 20.43 10.82 11.05
CA ALA A 153 21.08 10.80 12.36
C ALA A 153 21.18 9.39 12.95
N GLY A 154 20.18 8.55 12.70
CA GLY A 154 20.12 7.15 13.10
C GLY A 154 21.01 6.22 12.27
N LYS A 155 21.67 6.73 11.21
CA LYS A 155 22.53 5.97 10.31
C LYS A 155 21.83 4.76 9.70
N TYR A 156 20.61 4.97 9.22
CA TYR A 156 19.92 3.99 8.39
C TYR A 156 20.70 3.79 7.08
N ASP A 157 20.63 2.58 6.53
CA ASP A 157 21.25 2.19 5.27
C ASP A 157 20.46 2.72 4.06
#